data_AF-A0A7I7LC37-F1
#
_entry.id   AF-A0A7I7LC37-F1
#
_cell.length_a   1.000
_cell.length_b   1.000
_cell.length_c   1.000
_cell.angle_alpha   90.00
_cell.angle_beta   90.00
_cell.angle_gamma   90.00
#
_symmetry.space_group_name_H-M   'P 1'
#
loop_
_entity.id
_entity.type
_entity.pdbx_description
1 polymer ?
#
loop_
_entity_poly.entity_id
_entity_poly.type
_entity_poly.pdbx_seq_one_letter_code
_entity_poly.pdbx_strand_id
1 'polypeptide(L)'
;MGDGVGDEWVDGSVAARHDRHALREWLVVHAATIDELLSTRFETLPGRKADTDAAARRLAAWCRSSTSGDWAQFESRLARDGWDFASVLARFANARHTRSLPLPAWVDDAMWSRASLCDSPGQATTTGSHESTTPCQFDTLLLPLVDEAQARLWSTTDAAATAQLSDSARAGIRRSLLQQLSDLCAPALYALFDSVRELATPDDAHAQPRPDSGVALYQRFVAEMKAAGLARLLEAKPVLWRLIATITRQWIDTTRELIERLAADLPSIRADLLAGAPETEVAGIDGGLSDPHNGGRSVRIVVFENGARVVYKPKDLRVDGALHALVGRLNRAAPPLALRAVRTIGREG
;
A
#
# COMPACT_ATOMS: atom_id res chain seq x y z
N MET A 1 -15.45 -17.44 -18.13
CA MET A 1 -16.02 -18.44 -17.20
C MET A 1 -15.83 -17.84 -15.82
N GLY A 2 -16.93 -17.50 -15.16
CA GLY A 2 -16.93 -16.67 -13.96
C GLY A 2 -16.31 -17.39 -12.77
N ASP A 3 -15.31 -16.77 -12.17
CA ASP A 3 -14.78 -17.19 -10.88
C ASP A 3 -15.77 -16.78 -9.78
N GLY A 4 -16.21 -17.77 -9.01
CA GLY A 4 -17.22 -17.66 -7.97
C GLY A 4 -16.77 -16.83 -6.77
N VAL A 5 -16.95 -15.52 -6.87
CA VAL A 5 -16.76 -14.57 -5.74
C VAL A 5 -18.09 -14.37 -4.95
N GLY A 6 -19.22 -14.86 -5.47
CA GLY A 6 -20.55 -14.63 -4.88
C GLY A 6 -20.94 -15.52 -3.70
N ASP A 7 -20.39 -16.73 -3.58
CA ASP A 7 -20.92 -17.75 -2.65
C ASP A 7 -20.30 -17.72 -1.24
N GLU A 8 -19.19 -16.99 -1.02
CA GLU A 8 -18.54 -16.89 0.30
C GLU A 8 -19.16 -15.83 1.22
N TRP A 9 -20.19 -15.10 0.77
CA TRP A 9 -20.85 -14.04 1.56
C TRP A 9 -21.90 -14.56 2.55
N VAL A 10 -22.31 -15.83 2.45
CA VAL A 10 -23.48 -16.37 3.16
C VAL A 10 -23.12 -17.31 4.32
N ASP A 11 -21.88 -17.83 4.43
CA ASP A 11 -21.49 -18.62 5.61
C ASP A 11 -20.99 -17.72 6.75
N GLY A 12 -21.95 -17.24 7.54
CA GLY A 12 -21.76 -16.46 8.76
C GLY A 12 -21.18 -17.25 9.94
N SER A 13 -20.06 -17.95 9.74
CA SER A 13 -19.39 -18.73 10.79
C SER A 13 -17.96 -18.27 11.11
N VAL A 14 -17.70 -16.95 11.15
CA VAL A 14 -16.51 -16.42 11.85
C VAL A 14 -16.91 -15.16 12.64
N ALA A 15 -17.57 -15.36 13.78
CA ALA A 15 -17.76 -14.29 14.76
C ALA A 15 -17.82 -14.87 16.19
N ALA A 16 -16.65 -15.07 16.81
CA ALA A 16 -16.53 -15.08 18.26
C ALA A 16 -15.06 -14.91 18.70
N ARG A 17 -14.67 -13.67 19.00
CA ARG A 17 -13.55 -13.26 19.86
C ARG A 17 -12.27 -14.09 19.71
N HIS A 18 -11.53 -13.87 18.62
CA HIS A 18 -10.11 -14.16 18.67
C HIS A 18 -9.47 -13.24 19.72
N ASP A 19 -8.94 -13.83 20.78
CA ASP A 19 -7.89 -13.21 21.59
C ASP A 19 -6.90 -12.49 20.64
N ARG A 20 -6.43 -11.28 21.00
CA ARG A 20 -5.51 -10.51 20.14
C ARG A 20 -4.29 -11.34 19.74
N HIS A 21 -3.84 -12.23 20.63
CA HIS A 21 -2.78 -13.18 20.32
C HIS A 21 -3.19 -14.18 19.24
N ALA A 22 -4.37 -14.81 19.37
CA ALA A 22 -4.89 -15.75 18.38
C ALA A 22 -5.09 -15.09 17.00
N LEU A 23 -5.55 -13.84 16.95
CA LEU A 23 -5.73 -13.11 15.70
C LEU A 23 -4.39 -12.83 14.99
N ARG A 24 -3.35 -12.50 15.76
CA ARG A 24 -1.98 -12.30 15.23
C ARG A 24 -1.42 -13.60 14.63
N GLU A 25 -1.55 -14.70 15.35
CA GLU A 25 -1.12 -16.03 14.90
C GLU A 25 -1.91 -16.52 13.67
N TRP A 26 -3.21 -16.22 13.62
CA TRP A 26 -4.02 -16.50 12.44
C TRP A 26 -3.54 -15.67 11.24
N LEU A 27 -3.34 -14.36 11.43
CA LEU A 27 -2.98 -13.45 10.35
C LEU A 27 -1.60 -13.78 9.75
N VAL A 28 -0.60 -14.07 10.60
CA VAL A 28 0.77 -14.34 10.12
C VAL A 28 0.82 -15.53 9.16
N VAL A 29 -0.06 -16.52 9.34
CA VAL A 29 -0.16 -17.68 8.44
C VAL A 29 -0.98 -17.35 7.18
N HIS A 30 -2.13 -16.72 7.34
CA HIS A 30 -3.09 -16.52 6.23
C HIS A 30 -2.70 -15.38 5.28
N ALA A 31 -1.82 -14.47 5.71
CA ALA A 31 -1.27 -13.40 4.87
C ALA A 31 0.21 -13.59 4.52
N ALA A 32 0.82 -14.74 4.87
CA ALA A 32 2.20 -15.03 4.51
C ALA A 32 2.38 -15.09 2.99
N THR A 33 3.52 -14.60 2.49
CA THR A 33 3.90 -14.83 1.09
C THR A 33 4.35 -16.28 0.91
N ILE A 34 4.44 -16.72 -0.34
CA ILE A 34 4.95 -18.07 -0.63
C ILE A 34 6.40 -18.23 -0.12
N ASP A 35 7.25 -17.21 -0.31
CA ASP A 35 8.64 -17.24 0.17
C ASP A 35 8.72 -17.31 1.69
N GLU A 36 7.86 -16.57 2.41
CA GLU A 36 7.79 -16.67 3.86
C GLU A 36 7.31 -18.05 4.30
N LEU A 37 6.24 -18.57 3.69
CA LEU A 37 5.72 -19.90 4.00
C LEU A 37 6.80 -20.96 3.79
N LEU A 38 7.63 -20.86 2.75
CA LEU A 38 8.71 -21.80 2.48
C LEU A 38 9.96 -21.56 3.35
N SER A 39 10.10 -20.40 3.98
CA SER A 39 11.25 -20.09 4.83
C SER A 39 11.34 -20.96 6.09
N THR A 40 12.48 -20.88 6.77
CA THR A 40 12.73 -21.51 8.07
C THR A 40 11.89 -20.91 9.21
N ARG A 41 11.17 -19.82 8.96
CA ARG A 41 10.27 -19.18 9.95
C ARG A 41 8.94 -19.90 10.12
N PHE A 42 8.65 -20.81 9.20
CA PHE A 42 7.48 -21.65 9.24
C PHE A 42 7.91 -23.10 9.35
N GLU A 43 7.07 -23.89 10.00
CA GLU A 43 7.21 -25.33 10.13
C GLU A 43 5.95 -26.02 9.62
N THR A 44 6.10 -27.25 9.16
CA THR A 44 4.98 -28.07 8.71
C THR A 44 4.46 -28.90 9.86
N LEU A 45 3.17 -28.85 10.11
CA LEU A 45 2.48 -29.73 11.05
C LEU A 45 1.88 -30.94 10.33
N PRO A 46 1.63 -32.06 11.04
CA PRO A 46 0.90 -33.19 10.46
C PRO A 46 -0.45 -32.72 9.93
N GLY A 47 -0.68 -32.91 8.62
CA GLY A 47 -1.90 -32.48 7.93
C GLY A 47 -3.05 -33.47 8.08
N ARG A 48 -4.27 -32.98 7.88
CA ARG A 48 -5.50 -33.76 7.66
C ARG A 48 -5.77 -33.90 6.16
N LYS A 49 -6.71 -34.77 5.78
CA LYS A 49 -7.08 -34.99 4.37
C LYS A 49 -7.52 -33.69 3.67
N ALA A 50 -8.34 -32.86 4.31
CA ALA A 50 -8.81 -31.58 3.76
C ALA A 50 -7.68 -30.59 3.47
N ASP A 51 -6.60 -30.63 4.27
CA ASP A 51 -5.42 -29.77 4.11
C ASP A 51 -4.68 -30.10 2.80
N THR A 52 -4.72 -31.37 2.39
CA THR A 52 -4.06 -31.85 1.17
C THR A 52 -4.75 -31.31 -0.08
N ASP A 53 -6.08 -31.30 -0.11
CA ASP A 53 -6.85 -30.76 -1.25
C ASP A 53 -6.65 -29.24 -1.39
N ALA A 54 -6.62 -28.51 -0.26
CA ALA A 54 -6.32 -27.09 -0.25
C ALA A 54 -4.89 -26.80 -0.74
N ALA A 55 -3.91 -27.60 -0.30
CA ALA A 55 -2.52 -27.49 -0.75
C ALA A 55 -2.39 -27.69 -2.26
N ALA A 56 -3.06 -28.70 -2.82
CA ALA A 56 -3.04 -28.97 -4.25
C ALA A 56 -3.64 -27.80 -5.06
N ARG A 57 -4.74 -27.21 -4.58
CA ARG A 57 -5.33 -26.01 -5.22
C ARG A 57 -4.38 -24.82 -5.18
N ARG A 58 -3.72 -24.56 -4.04
CA ARG A 58 -2.72 -23.49 -3.88
C ARG A 58 -1.53 -23.70 -4.83
N LEU A 59 -1.01 -24.91 -4.91
CA LEU A 59 0.11 -25.27 -5.80
C LEU A 59 -0.27 -25.08 -7.27
N ALA A 60 -1.47 -25.53 -7.68
CA ALA A 60 -1.96 -25.36 -9.04
C ALA A 60 -2.18 -23.89 -9.40
N ALA A 61 -2.68 -23.07 -8.46
CA ALA A 61 -2.79 -21.62 -8.66
C ALA A 61 -1.42 -20.96 -8.85
N TRP A 62 -0.41 -21.38 -8.06
CA TRP A 62 0.95 -20.88 -8.20
C TRP A 62 1.59 -21.26 -9.54
N CYS A 63 1.42 -22.51 -9.97
CA CYS A 63 1.87 -22.99 -11.27
C CYS A 63 1.24 -22.15 -12.42
N ARG A 64 -0.08 -21.94 -12.38
CA ARG A 64 -0.78 -21.08 -13.35
C ARG A 64 -0.26 -19.65 -13.37
N SER A 65 0.00 -19.06 -12.20
CA SER A 65 0.48 -17.68 -12.11
C SER A 65 1.93 -17.50 -12.55
N SER A 66 2.80 -18.48 -12.33
CA SER A 66 4.25 -18.33 -12.53
C SER A 66 4.75 -18.89 -13.87
N THR A 67 4.05 -19.88 -14.43
CA THR A 67 4.46 -20.62 -15.63
C THR A 67 3.30 -20.90 -16.58
N SER A 68 2.20 -20.16 -16.43
CA SER A 68 0.98 -20.34 -17.25
C SER A 68 0.41 -21.76 -17.21
N GLY A 69 0.71 -22.54 -16.16
CA GLY A 69 0.25 -23.92 -15.98
C GLY A 69 1.18 -24.99 -16.53
N ASP A 70 2.37 -24.62 -17.03
CA ASP A 70 3.40 -25.57 -17.45
C ASP A 70 4.13 -26.17 -16.23
N TRP A 71 3.72 -27.37 -15.85
CA TRP A 71 4.26 -28.08 -14.71
C TRP A 71 5.75 -28.43 -14.83
N ALA A 72 6.29 -28.64 -16.04
CA ALA A 72 7.70 -28.98 -16.21
C ALA A 72 8.60 -27.74 -16.02
N GLN A 73 8.17 -26.59 -16.54
CA GLN A 73 8.83 -25.32 -16.26
C GLN A 73 8.72 -24.95 -14.77
N PHE A 74 7.57 -25.21 -14.16
CA PHE A 74 7.35 -24.93 -12.75
C PHE A 74 8.24 -25.79 -11.84
N GLU A 75 8.40 -27.08 -12.14
CA GLU A 75 9.34 -27.96 -11.43
C GLU A 75 10.79 -27.46 -11.55
N SER A 76 11.21 -27.08 -12.77
CA SER A 76 12.54 -26.53 -13.00
C SER A 76 12.79 -25.25 -12.20
N ARG A 77 11.78 -24.39 -12.08
CA ARG A 77 11.82 -23.20 -11.23
C ARG A 77 11.98 -23.58 -9.75
N LEU A 78 11.13 -24.48 -9.23
CA LEU A 78 11.21 -24.91 -7.83
C LEU A 78 12.59 -25.48 -7.51
N ALA A 79 13.11 -26.35 -8.38
CA ALA A 79 14.44 -26.94 -8.22
C ALA A 79 15.55 -25.88 -8.17
N ARG A 80 15.45 -24.80 -8.96
CA ARG A 80 16.40 -23.68 -8.92
C ARG A 80 16.41 -22.96 -7.56
N ASP A 81 15.26 -22.90 -6.91
CA ASP A 81 15.08 -22.30 -5.60
C ASP A 81 15.31 -23.32 -4.45
N GLY A 82 15.72 -24.55 -4.77
CA GLY A 82 16.02 -25.62 -3.80
C GLY A 82 14.79 -26.35 -3.26
N TRP A 83 13.65 -26.29 -3.96
CA TRP A 83 12.38 -26.89 -3.55
C TRP A 83 11.94 -28.04 -4.45
N ASP A 84 11.27 -29.03 -3.86
CA ASP A 84 10.54 -30.08 -4.57
C ASP A 84 9.03 -29.99 -4.29
N PHE A 85 8.23 -30.68 -5.10
CA PHE A 85 6.78 -30.68 -4.96
C PHE A 85 6.29 -31.19 -3.60
N ALA A 86 6.93 -32.23 -3.07
CA ALA A 86 6.50 -32.87 -1.82
C ALA A 86 6.64 -31.90 -0.64
N SER A 87 7.78 -31.20 -0.57
CA SER A 87 8.12 -30.23 0.47
C SER A 87 7.21 -29.00 0.38
N VAL A 88 6.98 -28.47 -0.83
CA VAL A 88 6.05 -27.34 -1.04
C VAL A 88 4.62 -27.73 -0.67
N LEU A 89 4.15 -28.90 -1.11
CA LEU A 89 2.79 -29.37 -0.81
C LEU A 89 2.59 -29.57 0.69
N ALA A 90 3.58 -30.16 1.36
CA ALA A 90 3.57 -30.32 2.81
C ALA A 90 3.47 -28.96 3.52
N ARG A 91 4.21 -27.95 3.04
CA ARG A 91 4.12 -26.59 3.59
C ARG A 91 2.77 -25.93 3.32
N PHE A 92 2.23 -26.06 2.11
CA PHE A 92 0.93 -25.49 1.75
C PHE A 92 -0.25 -26.17 2.44
N ALA A 93 -0.09 -27.41 2.90
CA ALA A 93 -1.15 -28.13 3.61
C ALA A 93 -1.36 -27.56 5.02
N ASN A 94 -0.31 -27.51 5.84
CA ASN A 94 -0.46 -27.16 7.25
C ASN A 94 0.79 -26.44 7.79
N ALA A 95 1.01 -25.21 7.33
CA ALA A 95 2.08 -24.36 7.85
C ALA A 95 1.68 -23.69 9.17
N ARG A 96 2.63 -23.62 10.10
CA ARG A 96 2.55 -22.80 11.31
C ARG A 96 3.79 -21.91 11.41
N HIS A 97 3.62 -20.69 11.89
CA HIS A 97 4.75 -19.84 12.27
C HIS A 97 5.49 -20.46 13.48
N THR A 98 6.80 -20.57 13.42
CA THR A 98 7.60 -21.17 14.48
C THR A 98 7.48 -20.35 15.77
N ARG A 99 6.92 -20.95 16.83
CA ARG A 99 6.58 -20.26 18.09
C ARG A 99 7.74 -19.61 18.82
N SER A 100 8.96 -20.10 18.62
CA SER A 100 10.17 -19.54 19.24
C SER A 100 10.69 -18.29 18.54
N LEU A 101 10.17 -17.95 17.36
CA LEU A 101 10.59 -16.77 16.61
C LEU A 101 9.63 -15.61 16.90
N PRO A 102 10.14 -14.36 16.95
CA PRO A 102 9.28 -13.18 17.04
C PRO A 102 8.43 -13.07 15.77
N LEU A 103 7.19 -12.60 15.89
CA LEU A 103 6.35 -12.34 14.70
C LEU A 103 6.99 -11.28 13.78
N PRO A 104 6.76 -11.33 12.46
CA PRO A 104 7.18 -10.27 11.55
C PRO A 104 6.59 -8.91 11.96
N ALA A 105 7.39 -7.84 11.83
CA ALA A 105 6.98 -6.49 12.22
C ALA A 105 5.67 -6.02 11.55
N TRP A 106 5.41 -6.46 10.31
CA TRP A 106 4.18 -6.12 9.58
C TRP A 106 2.90 -6.60 10.29
N VAL A 107 2.98 -7.61 11.18
CA VAL A 107 1.83 -8.10 11.94
C VAL A 107 1.37 -7.03 12.94
N ASP A 108 2.29 -6.37 13.64
CA ASP A 108 1.93 -5.26 14.52
C ASP A 108 1.36 -4.09 13.71
N ASP A 109 1.94 -3.81 12.53
CA ASP A 109 1.41 -2.80 11.62
C ASP A 109 -0.04 -3.09 11.17
N ALA A 110 -0.33 -4.36 10.88
CA ALA A 110 -1.66 -4.80 10.53
C ALA A 110 -2.63 -4.66 11.70
N MET A 111 -2.22 -4.99 12.93
CA MET A 111 -3.10 -4.89 14.10
C MET A 111 -3.54 -3.45 14.35
N TRP A 112 -2.62 -2.49 14.36
CA TRP A 112 -3.01 -1.10 14.60
C TRP A 112 -3.78 -0.53 13.40
N SER A 113 -3.42 -0.90 12.17
CA SER A 113 -4.16 -0.44 10.98
C SER A 113 -5.62 -0.91 11.02
N ARG A 114 -5.87 -2.16 11.43
CA ARG A 114 -7.23 -2.68 11.64
C ARG A 114 -7.95 -1.94 12.75
N ALA A 115 -7.29 -1.70 13.88
CA ALA A 115 -7.90 -0.96 14.98
C ALA A 115 -8.35 0.44 14.52
N SER A 116 -7.52 1.17 13.77
CA SER A 116 -7.90 2.46 13.21
C SER A 116 -9.11 2.39 12.28
N LEU A 117 -9.17 1.39 11.41
CA LEU A 117 -10.27 1.19 10.45
C LEU A 117 -11.57 0.75 11.11
N CYS A 118 -11.51 -0.11 12.13
CA CYS A 118 -12.67 -0.82 12.68
C CYS A 118 -13.15 -0.29 14.03
N ASP A 119 -12.23 0.18 14.87
CA ASP A 119 -12.53 0.50 16.28
C ASP A 119 -12.81 2.00 16.49
N SER A 120 -12.60 2.84 15.47
CA SER A 120 -12.87 4.27 15.52
C SER A 120 -14.39 4.53 15.51
N PRO A 121 -15.00 4.91 16.65
CA PRO A 121 -16.37 5.39 16.64
C PRO A 121 -16.35 6.75 15.95
N GLY A 122 -17.19 6.93 14.94
CA GLY A 122 -17.18 8.10 14.05
C GLY A 122 -17.16 9.45 14.76
N GLN A 123 -15.98 9.94 15.12
CA GLN A 123 -15.73 11.36 15.25
C GLN A 123 -15.31 11.81 13.87
N ALA A 124 -16.32 12.20 13.08
CA ALA A 124 -16.09 13.00 11.90
C ALA A 124 -15.41 14.30 12.36
N THR A 125 -14.08 14.34 12.33
CA THR A 125 -13.35 15.60 12.28
C THR A 125 -13.54 16.13 10.86
N THR A 126 -14.71 16.72 10.62
CA THR A 126 -14.85 17.78 9.62
C THR A 126 -14.01 18.95 10.11
N THR A 127 -12.71 18.91 9.82
CA THR A 127 -11.83 20.04 10.09
C THR A 127 -10.67 19.99 9.11
N GLY A 128 -10.79 20.78 8.05
CA GLY A 128 -9.77 20.92 7.01
C GLY A 128 -10.37 21.21 5.66
N SER A 129 -10.72 22.48 5.45
CA SER A 129 -10.71 23.23 4.18
C SER A 129 -11.03 22.45 2.90
N HIS A 130 -12.19 22.74 2.31
CA HIS A 130 -12.52 22.42 0.93
C HIS A 130 -11.52 23.09 -0.03
N GLU A 131 -10.35 22.49 -0.24
CA GLU A 131 -9.68 22.62 -1.54
C GLU A 131 -10.48 21.81 -2.55
N SER A 132 -10.75 22.42 -3.70
CA SER A 132 -11.57 21.89 -4.78
C SER A 132 -10.90 20.69 -5.46
N THR A 133 -10.79 19.57 -4.77
CA THR A 133 -10.18 18.35 -5.29
C THR A 133 -11.18 17.19 -5.26
N THR A 134 -11.27 16.49 -6.39
CA THR A 134 -12.16 15.34 -6.59
C THR A 134 -11.99 14.29 -5.48
N PRO A 135 -13.04 13.94 -4.70
CA PRO A 135 -12.93 12.99 -3.59
C PRO A 135 -12.44 11.61 -4.06
N CYS A 136 -11.63 10.94 -3.24
CA CYS A 136 -11.18 9.57 -3.50
C CYS A 136 -12.34 8.60 -3.25
N GLN A 137 -12.31 7.44 -3.91
CA GLN A 137 -13.36 6.43 -3.75
C GLN A 137 -13.31 5.85 -2.33
N PHE A 138 -14.48 5.70 -1.70
CA PHE A 138 -14.61 5.16 -0.34
C PHE A 138 -13.76 5.88 0.72
N ASP A 139 -13.41 7.15 0.50
CA ASP A 139 -12.55 7.94 1.38
C ASP A 139 -12.95 7.85 2.85
N THR A 140 -14.25 7.96 3.12
CA THR A 140 -14.88 7.99 4.43
C THR A 140 -14.65 6.72 5.25
N LEU A 141 -14.33 5.60 4.60
CA LEU A 141 -13.94 4.33 5.25
C LEU A 141 -12.45 4.29 5.60
N LEU A 142 -11.62 5.01 4.84
CA LEU A 142 -10.15 4.94 4.91
C LEU A 142 -9.54 6.08 5.72
N LEU A 143 -10.24 7.21 5.83
CA LEU A 143 -9.78 8.40 6.56
C LEU A 143 -9.27 8.10 7.99
N PRO A 144 -9.93 7.27 8.82
CA PRO A 144 -9.43 6.98 10.17
C PRO A 144 -8.01 6.39 10.18
N LEU A 145 -7.67 5.55 9.20
CA LEU A 145 -6.33 5.00 9.06
C LEU A 145 -5.34 6.06 8.57
N VAL A 146 -5.76 6.91 7.62
CA VAL A 146 -4.93 8.01 7.10
C VAL A 146 -4.58 9.00 8.21
N ASP A 147 -5.54 9.35 9.06
CA ASP A 147 -5.33 10.29 10.15
C ASP A 147 -4.40 9.72 11.23
N GLU A 148 -4.55 8.43 11.59
CA GLU A 148 -3.61 7.75 12.50
C GLU A 148 -2.21 7.65 11.89
N ALA A 149 -2.09 7.28 10.61
CA ALA A 149 -0.81 7.20 9.91
C ALA A 149 -0.12 8.58 9.87
N GLN A 150 -0.89 9.64 9.64
CA GLN A 150 -0.38 11.01 9.68
C GLN A 150 0.09 11.41 11.08
N ALA A 151 -0.67 11.09 12.13
CA ALA A 151 -0.24 11.35 13.51
C ALA A 151 1.08 10.64 13.83
N ARG A 152 1.26 9.40 13.36
CA ARG A 152 2.51 8.63 13.49
C ARG A 152 3.66 9.21 12.69
N LEU A 153 3.41 9.72 11.50
CA LEU A 153 4.43 10.41 10.70
C LEU A 153 4.94 11.65 11.47
N TRP A 154 4.04 12.52 11.89
CA TRP A 154 4.40 13.81 12.49
C TRP A 154 4.93 13.72 13.92
N SER A 155 4.50 12.73 14.71
CA SER A 155 5.04 12.52 16.07
C SER A 155 6.52 12.12 16.07
N THR A 156 7.01 11.73 14.90
CA THR A 156 8.24 10.99 14.76
C THR A 156 9.23 11.77 13.90
N THR A 157 8.74 12.59 12.95
CA THR A 157 9.51 13.50 12.08
C THR A 157 10.02 14.74 12.85
N ASP A 158 11.22 15.22 12.51
CA ASP A 158 11.80 16.42 13.09
C ASP A 158 10.92 17.68 12.88
N ALA A 159 10.78 18.50 13.91
CA ALA A 159 9.91 19.67 13.89
C ALA A 159 10.44 20.78 12.96
N ALA A 160 11.77 20.96 12.88
CA ALA A 160 12.38 21.94 11.99
C ALA A 160 12.25 21.51 10.53
N ALA A 161 12.34 20.20 10.25
CA ALA A 161 12.07 19.65 8.92
C ALA A 161 10.61 19.83 8.51
N THR A 162 9.66 19.59 9.43
CA THR A 162 8.22 19.78 9.20
C THR A 162 7.86 21.24 8.90
N ALA A 163 8.57 22.19 9.53
CA ALA A 163 8.39 23.62 9.30
C ALA A 163 8.81 24.10 7.89
N GLN A 164 9.52 23.27 7.11
CA GLN A 164 9.89 23.60 5.72
C GLN A 164 8.76 23.36 4.70
N LEU A 165 7.68 22.72 5.14
CA LEU A 165 6.54 22.36 4.31
C LEU A 165 5.40 23.36 4.53
N SER A 166 4.74 23.77 3.46
CA SER A 166 3.48 24.51 3.55
C SER A 166 2.34 23.60 4.01
N ASP A 167 1.20 24.19 4.37
CA ASP A 167 -0.03 23.43 4.65
C ASP A 167 -0.50 22.62 3.43
N SER A 168 -0.36 23.18 2.23
CA SER A 168 -0.72 22.49 0.99
C SER A 168 0.19 21.27 0.74
N ALA A 169 1.49 21.38 1.01
CA ALA A 169 2.40 20.24 0.92
C ALA A 169 2.02 19.13 1.92
N ARG A 170 1.70 19.48 3.17
CA ARG A 170 1.20 18.53 4.18
C ARG A 170 -0.11 17.87 3.76
N ALA A 171 -1.06 18.63 3.20
CA ALA A 171 -2.32 18.11 2.69
C ALA A 171 -2.12 17.17 1.49
N GLY A 172 -1.21 17.50 0.57
CA GLY A 172 -0.83 16.65 -0.56
C GLY A 172 -0.21 15.32 -0.12
N ILE A 173 0.67 15.35 0.87
CA ILE A 173 1.24 14.16 1.51
C ILE A 173 0.12 13.26 2.05
N ARG A 174 -0.80 13.81 2.86
CA ARG A 174 -1.95 13.07 3.40
C ARG A 174 -2.79 12.45 2.29
N ARG A 175 -3.10 13.24 1.25
CA ARG A 175 -3.90 12.79 0.10
C ARG A 175 -3.23 11.64 -0.65
N SER A 176 -1.91 11.63 -0.74
CA SER A 176 -1.18 10.56 -1.43
C SER A 176 -1.36 9.19 -0.78
N LEU A 177 -1.48 9.11 0.55
CA LEU A 177 -1.80 7.86 1.24
C LEU A 177 -3.24 7.44 0.99
N LEU A 178 -4.18 8.40 1.11
CA LEU A 178 -5.59 8.14 0.87
C LEU A 178 -5.82 7.57 -0.54
N GLN A 179 -5.17 8.15 -1.56
CA GLN A 179 -5.27 7.66 -2.93
C GLN A 179 -4.74 6.23 -3.07
N GLN A 180 -3.54 5.94 -2.53
CA GLN A 180 -2.97 4.58 -2.60
C GLN A 180 -3.84 3.52 -1.91
N LEU A 181 -4.41 3.85 -0.74
CA LEU A 181 -5.32 2.96 -0.02
C LEU A 181 -6.65 2.80 -0.76
N SER A 182 -7.17 3.88 -1.34
CA SER A 182 -8.38 3.88 -2.15
C SER A 182 -8.21 2.96 -3.36
N ASP A 183 -7.13 3.12 -4.12
CA ASP A 183 -6.82 2.31 -5.30
C ASP A 183 -6.66 0.82 -4.94
N LEU A 184 -5.99 0.52 -3.81
CA LEU A 184 -5.84 -0.86 -3.33
C LEU A 184 -7.18 -1.49 -2.92
N CYS A 185 -8.03 -0.74 -2.20
CA CYS A 185 -9.26 -1.28 -1.62
C CYS A 185 -10.45 -1.26 -2.60
N ALA A 186 -10.41 -0.38 -3.60
CA ALA A 186 -11.55 -0.12 -4.49
C ALA A 186 -12.10 -1.39 -5.14
N PRO A 187 -11.31 -2.31 -5.74
CA PRO A 187 -11.87 -3.51 -6.36
C PRO A 187 -12.66 -4.38 -5.39
N ALA A 188 -12.15 -4.53 -4.16
CA ALA A 188 -12.83 -5.31 -3.14
C ALA A 188 -14.11 -4.62 -2.68
N LEU A 189 -14.04 -3.32 -2.35
CA LEU A 189 -15.17 -2.54 -1.87
C LEU A 189 -16.29 -2.39 -2.92
N TYR A 190 -15.94 -2.22 -4.19
CA TYR A 190 -16.92 -2.19 -5.28
C TYR A 190 -17.62 -3.52 -5.44
N ALA A 191 -16.90 -4.66 -5.40
CA ALA A 191 -17.56 -5.96 -5.46
C ALA A 191 -18.60 -6.14 -4.35
N LEU A 192 -18.33 -5.60 -3.14
CA LEU A 192 -19.29 -5.63 -2.03
C LEU A 192 -20.48 -4.72 -2.31
N PHE A 193 -20.21 -3.51 -2.78
CA PHE A 193 -21.24 -2.53 -3.05
C PHE A 193 -22.15 -2.98 -4.21
N ASP A 194 -21.60 -3.60 -5.24
CA ASP A 194 -22.35 -4.16 -6.36
C ASP A 194 -23.24 -5.32 -5.90
N SER A 195 -22.76 -6.19 -5.01
CA SER A 195 -23.59 -7.23 -4.39
C SER A 195 -24.78 -6.63 -3.62
N VAL A 196 -24.55 -5.52 -2.89
CA VAL A 196 -25.62 -4.79 -2.18
C VAL A 196 -26.61 -4.15 -3.16
N ARG A 197 -26.13 -3.64 -4.31
CA ARG A 197 -26.98 -3.06 -5.35
C ARG A 197 -27.86 -4.11 -6.02
N GLU A 198 -27.32 -5.28 -6.35
CA GLU A 198 -28.06 -6.39 -6.96
C GLU A 198 -29.15 -6.93 -6.03
N LEU A 199 -28.87 -7.04 -4.72
CA LEU A 199 -29.88 -7.43 -3.73
C LEU A 199 -30.96 -6.35 -3.51
N ALA A 200 -30.64 -5.09 -3.81
CA ALA A 200 -31.58 -3.97 -3.68
C ALA A 200 -32.45 -3.76 -4.92
N THR A 201 -32.10 -4.33 -6.08
CA THR A 201 -32.95 -4.29 -7.28
C THR A 201 -34.14 -5.25 -7.12
N PRO A 202 -35.39 -4.77 -7.20
CA PRO A 202 -36.55 -5.65 -7.09
C PRO A 202 -36.63 -6.60 -8.29
N ASP A 203 -36.98 -7.87 -8.04
CA ASP A 203 -37.16 -8.93 -9.04
C ASP A 203 -38.35 -8.66 -10.00
N ASP A 204 -39.25 -7.76 -9.61
CA ASP A 204 -40.46 -7.44 -10.36
C ASP A 204 -40.25 -6.27 -11.33
N ALA A 205 -40.32 -6.56 -12.63
CA ALA A 205 -40.32 -5.56 -13.71
C ALA A 205 -41.49 -4.54 -13.64
N HIS A 206 -42.44 -4.74 -12.73
CA HIS A 206 -43.62 -3.89 -12.51
C HIS A 206 -43.63 -3.20 -11.14
N ALA A 207 -42.61 -3.43 -10.29
CA ALA A 207 -42.48 -2.71 -9.03
C ALA A 207 -42.02 -1.27 -9.29
N GLN A 208 -42.72 -0.30 -8.70
CA GLN A 208 -42.27 1.10 -8.75
C GLN A 208 -40.88 1.20 -8.11
N PRO A 209 -39.92 1.87 -8.77
CA PRO A 209 -38.58 2.01 -8.24
C PRO A 209 -38.66 2.65 -6.86
N ARG A 210 -38.15 1.96 -5.83
CA ARG A 210 -38.00 2.55 -4.50
C ARG A 210 -37.09 3.78 -4.64
N PRO A 211 -37.45 4.92 -4.06
CA PRO A 211 -36.68 6.16 -4.18
C PRO A 211 -35.50 6.19 -3.20
N ASP A 212 -34.89 5.05 -2.86
CA ASP A 212 -33.57 5.08 -2.21
C ASP A 212 -32.59 5.53 -3.30
N SER A 213 -32.41 6.85 -3.41
CA SER A 213 -31.41 7.44 -4.29
C SER A 213 -30.07 6.71 -4.09
N GLY A 214 -29.26 6.56 -5.14
CA GLY A 214 -27.96 5.87 -5.03
C GLY A 214 -27.08 6.40 -3.90
N VAL A 215 -27.30 7.66 -3.49
CA VAL A 215 -26.70 8.29 -2.31
C VAL A 215 -27.12 7.62 -0.99
N ALA A 216 -28.42 7.37 -0.77
CA ALA A 216 -28.92 6.71 0.44
C ALA A 216 -28.41 5.26 0.55
N LEU A 217 -28.38 4.54 -0.58
CA LEU A 217 -27.83 3.18 -0.63
C LEU A 217 -26.34 3.16 -0.29
N TYR A 218 -25.57 4.09 -0.86
CA TYR A 218 -24.14 4.24 -0.55
C TYR A 218 -23.91 4.61 0.92
N GLN A 219 -24.69 5.53 1.49
CA GLN A 219 -24.60 5.89 2.91
C GLN A 219 -24.88 4.70 3.83
N ARG A 220 -25.89 3.87 3.51
CA ARG A 220 -26.18 2.63 4.24
C ARG A 220 -25.01 1.65 4.15
N PHE A 221 -24.47 1.44 2.95
CA PHE A 221 -23.29 0.62 2.74
C PHE A 221 -22.09 1.09 3.58
N VAL A 222 -21.79 2.39 3.57
CA VAL A 222 -20.70 2.96 4.38
C VAL A 222 -20.94 2.73 5.88
N ALA A 223 -22.18 2.88 6.36
CA ALA A 223 -22.52 2.64 7.76
C ALA A 223 -22.34 1.16 8.15
N GLU A 224 -22.77 0.21 7.31
CA GLU A 224 -22.59 -1.23 7.52
C GLU A 224 -21.11 -1.64 7.49
N MET A 225 -20.34 -1.05 6.57
CA MET A 225 -18.90 -1.25 6.48
C MET A 225 -18.18 -0.78 7.74
N LYS A 226 -18.54 0.41 8.27
CA LYS A 226 -17.99 0.92 9.53
C LYS A 226 -18.37 0.08 10.74
N ALA A 227 -19.60 -0.43 10.81
CA ALA A 227 -20.08 -1.18 11.97
C ALA A 227 -19.40 -2.55 12.13
N ALA A 228 -19.22 -3.29 11.03
CA ALA A 228 -18.58 -4.61 11.06
C ALA A 228 -18.03 -5.07 9.69
N GLY A 229 -18.44 -4.45 8.58
CA GLY A 229 -18.06 -4.91 7.24
C GLY A 229 -16.56 -4.81 6.95
N LEU A 230 -15.86 -3.78 7.46
CA LEU A 230 -14.40 -3.67 7.31
C LEU A 230 -13.67 -4.80 8.02
N ALA A 231 -14.05 -5.13 9.26
CA ALA A 231 -13.45 -6.25 9.99
C ALA A 231 -13.66 -7.57 9.25
N ARG A 232 -14.89 -7.84 8.79
CA ARG A 232 -15.21 -9.02 7.98
C ARG A 232 -14.41 -9.06 6.67
N LEU A 233 -14.25 -7.93 5.98
CA LEU A 233 -13.47 -7.86 4.75
C LEU A 233 -12.00 -8.20 4.99
N LEU A 234 -11.39 -7.68 6.07
CA LEU A 234 -9.98 -7.93 6.39
C LEU A 234 -9.75 -9.40 6.80
N GLU A 235 -10.71 -10.01 7.51
CA GLU A 235 -10.66 -11.44 7.87
C GLU A 235 -10.93 -12.35 6.66
N ALA A 236 -11.82 -11.95 5.74
CA ALA A 236 -12.03 -12.67 4.48
C ALA A 236 -10.88 -12.50 3.49
N LYS A 237 -10.16 -11.38 3.54
CA LYS A 237 -9.03 -11.05 2.66
C LYS A 237 -7.78 -10.66 3.48
N PRO A 238 -7.15 -11.61 4.18
CA PRO A 238 -5.99 -11.34 5.05
C PRO A 238 -4.78 -10.78 4.30
N VAL A 239 -4.61 -11.14 3.02
CA VAL A 239 -3.58 -10.54 2.16
C VAL A 239 -3.86 -9.06 1.90
N LEU A 240 -5.12 -8.67 1.66
CA LEU A 240 -5.49 -7.25 1.54
C LEU A 240 -5.19 -6.49 2.84
N TRP A 241 -5.49 -7.10 3.99
CA TRP A 241 -5.16 -6.52 5.29
C TRP A 241 -3.66 -6.27 5.44
N ARG A 242 -2.82 -7.25 5.11
CA ARG A 242 -1.37 -7.07 5.11
C ARG A 242 -0.92 -5.99 4.13
N LEU A 243 -1.50 -5.91 2.93
CA LEU A 243 -1.13 -4.91 1.93
C LEU A 243 -1.45 -3.49 2.41
N ILE A 244 -2.63 -3.28 3.03
CA ILE A 244 -2.99 -2.01 3.66
C ILE A 244 -1.94 -1.60 4.70
N ALA A 245 -1.58 -2.52 5.61
CA ALA A 245 -0.57 -2.27 6.63
C ALA A 245 0.80 -1.93 6.03
N THR A 246 1.18 -2.68 4.98
CA THR A 246 2.46 -2.53 4.30
C THR A 246 2.55 -1.18 3.58
N ILE A 247 1.52 -0.80 2.81
CA ILE A 247 1.48 0.51 2.12
C ILE A 247 1.53 1.64 3.14
N THR A 248 0.76 1.55 4.22
CA THR A 248 0.74 2.57 5.28
C THR A 248 2.11 2.71 5.93
N ARG A 249 2.74 1.61 6.33
CA ARG A 249 4.09 1.63 6.94
C ARG A 249 5.13 2.21 5.99
N GLN A 250 5.15 1.74 4.74
CA GLN A 250 6.06 2.23 3.70
C GLN A 250 5.84 3.72 3.43
N TRP A 251 4.60 4.18 3.39
CA TRP A 251 4.28 5.61 3.24
C TRP A 251 4.84 6.42 4.41
N ILE A 252 4.66 5.98 5.67
CA ILE A 252 5.21 6.70 6.82
C ILE A 252 6.75 6.76 6.72
N ASP A 253 7.42 5.63 6.46
CA ASP A 253 8.90 5.57 6.41
C ASP A 253 9.47 6.43 5.28
N THR A 254 8.95 6.26 4.06
CA THR A 254 9.48 6.94 2.87
C THR A 254 9.14 8.42 2.83
N THR A 255 8.00 8.81 3.40
CA THR A 255 7.63 10.23 3.54
C THR A 255 8.51 10.92 4.58
N ARG A 256 8.73 10.30 5.74
CA ARG A 256 9.65 10.81 6.75
C ARG A 256 11.06 10.96 6.17
N GLU A 257 11.58 9.90 5.54
CA GLU A 257 12.90 9.91 4.90
C GLU A 257 13.03 11.06 3.90
N LEU A 258 12.03 11.27 3.05
CA LEU A 258 12.00 12.37 2.10
C LEU A 258 12.06 13.73 2.81
N ILE A 259 11.24 13.94 3.84
CA ILE A 259 11.13 15.24 4.52
C ILE A 259 12.43 15.59 5.25
N GLU A 260 13.02 14.62 5.95
CA GLU A 260 14.28 14.82 6.68
C GLU A 260 15.44 15.09 5.72
N ARG A 261 15.55 14.32 4.63
CA ARG A 261 16.58 14.55 3.59
C ARG A 261 16.37 15.88 2.89
N LEU A 262 15.13 16.21 2.53
CA LEU A 262 14.80 17.48 1.90
C LEU A 262 15.22 18.65 2.80
N ALA A 263 14.84 18.63 4.07
CA ALA A 263 15.21 19.67 5.02
C ALA A 263 16.73 19.82 5.16
N ALA A 264 17.47 18.72 5.24
CA ALA A 264 18.94 18.73 5.33
C ALA A 264 19.59 19.31 4.06
N ASP A 265 19.03 19.05 2.89
CA ASP A 265 19.59 19.44 1.60
C ASP A 265 19.06 20.77 1.04
N LEU A 266 18.02 21.36 1.65
CA LEU A 266 17.42 22.62 1.21
C LEU A 266 18.45 23.75 0.98
N PRO A 267 19.46 23.96 1.85
CA PRO A 267 20.49 24.97 1.58
C PRO A 267 21.25 24.74 0.26
N SER A 268 21.66 23.49 -0.02
CA SER A 268 22.32 23.14 -1.28
C SER A 268 21.37 23.20 -2.47
N ILE A 269 20.12 22.75 -2.31
CA ILE A 269 19.09 22.83 -3.35
C ILE A 269 18.84 24.29 -3.74
N ARG A 270 18.69 25.18 -2.76
CA ARG A 270 18.46 26.61 -2.98
C ARG A 270 19.65 27.25 -3.70
N ALA A 271 20.87 26.98 -3.26
CA ALA A 271 22.08 27.52 -3.87
C ALA A 271 22.33 27.00 -5.30
N ASP A 272 22.27 25.68 -5.52
CA ASP A 272 22.79 25.04 -6.73
C ASP A 272 21.73 24.79 -7.81
N LEU A 273 20.47 24.57 -7.40
CA LEU A 273 19.38 24.20 -8.30
C LEU A 273 18.34 25.31 -8.49
N LEU A 274 18.13 26.17 -7.48
CA LEU A 274 17.09 27.22 -7.51
C LEU A 274 17.65 28.65 -7.70
N ALA A 275 18.87 28.78 -8.20
CA ALA A 275 19.53 30.06 -8.46
C ALA A 275 19.59 31.01 -7.25
N GLY A 276 19.69 30.45 -6.04
CA GLY A 276 19.88 31.20 -4.81
C GLY A 276 18.62 31.81 -4.20
N ALA A 277 17.41 31.39 -4.59
CA ALA A 277 16.16 31.85 -3.96
C ALA A 277 16.06 31.34 -2.50
N PRO A 278 16.31 32.19 -1.48
CA PRO A 278 16.54 31.71 -0.11
C PRO A 278 15.25 31.45 0.67
N GLU A 279 14.14 32.09 0.29
CA GLU A 279 12.87 32.12 1.05
C GLU A 279 11.77 31.22 0.47
N THR A 280 12.04 30.41 -0.55
CA THR A 280 10.97 29.60 -1.16
C THR A 280 10.69 28.35 -0.32
N GLU A 281 9.51 28.31 0.28
CA GLU A 281 8.97 27.14 0.97
C GLU A 281 8.57 26.04 -0.02
N VAL A 282 8.47 24.82 0.50
CA VAL A 282 7.96 23.66 -0.26
C VAL A 282 6.43 23.75 -0.29
N ALA A 283 5.89 24.07 -1.47
CA ALA A 283 4.47 24.21 -1.69
C ALA A 283 3.75 22.87 -1.96
N GLY A 284 4.48 21.86 -2.48
CA GLY A 284 3.89 20.59 -2.84
C GLY A 284 4.91 19.46 -3.00
N ILE A 285 4.43 18.22 -2.86
CA ILE A 285 5.21 17.00 -3.12
C ILE A 285 4.34 16.06 -3.96
N ASP A 286 4.68 15.95 -5.24
CA ASP A 286 3.97 15.10 -6.19
C ASP A 286 4.60 13.70 -6.26
N GLY A 287 3.76 12.67 -6.32
CA GLY A 287 4.14 11.27 -6.52
C GLY A 287 3.63 10.69 -7.84
N GLY A 288 3.64 9.35 -7.94
CA GLY A 288 3.01 8.62 -9.07
C GLY A 288 3.78 8.63 -10.40
N LEU A 289 5.06 9.01 -10.38
CA LEU A 289 5.88 9.15 -11.60
C LEU A 289 6.75 7.93 -11.90
N SER A 290 6.81 6.99 -10.97
CA SER A 290 7.54 5.73 -11.10
C SER A 290 6.89 4.68 -10.23
N ASP A 291 7.11 3.42 -10.58
CA ASP A 291 6.74 2.31 -9.72
C ASP A 291 7.52 2.39 -8.38
N PRO A 292 6.89 2.04 -7.25
CA PRO A 292 7.59 1.91 -5.99
C PRO A 292 8.54 0.71 -5.98
N HIS A 293 9.72 0.88 -5.36
CA HIS A 293 10.73 -0.15 -5.19
C HIS A 293 11.30 -0.11 -3.77
N ASN A 294 12.01 -1.17 -3.36
CA ASN A 294 12.82 -1.18 -2.12
C ASN A 294 12.08 -0.65 -0.88
N GLY A 295 10.89 -1.20 -0.59
CA GLY A 295 10.05 -0.76 0.54
C GLY A 295 9.26 0.51 0.28
N GLY A 296 8.74 0.69 -0.93
CA GLY A 296 7.82 1.78 -1.28
C GLY A 296 8.48 3.08 -1.76
N ARG A 297 9.82 3.11 -1.86
CA ARG A 297 10.57 4.26 -2.37
C ARG A 297 10.27 4.48 -3.85
N SER A 298 9.92 5.70 -4.22
CA SER A 298 9.60 6.10 -5.59
C SER A 298 10.09 7.52 -5.85
N VAL A 299 10.18 7.89 -7.13
CA VAL A 299 10.52 9.25 -7.52
C VAL A 299 9.44 10.23 -7.05
N ARG A 300 9.85 11.37 -6.51
CA ARG A 300 8.97 12.46 -6.08
C ARG A 300 9.37 13.76 -6.76
N ILE A 301 8.41 14.64 -7.00
CA ILE A 301 8.70 16.03 -7.41
C ILE A 301 8.36 16.95 -6.26
N VAL A 302 9.37 17.69 -5.79
CA VAL A 302 9.21 18.77 -4.84
C VAL A 302 8.90 20.05 -5.62
N VAL A 303 7.80 20.70 -5.28
CA VAL A 303 7.33 21.95 -5.88
C VAL A 303 7.50 23.07 -4.86
N PHE A 304 8.12 24.15 -5.26
CA PHE A 304 8.34 25.34 -4.43
C PHE A 304 7.30 26.42 -4.74
N GLU A 305 7.08 27.36 -3.82
CA GLU A 305 6.07 28.44 -3.98
C GLU A 305 6.25 29.29 -5.24
N ASN A 306 7.49 29.49 -5.69
CA ASN A 306 7.79 30.22 -6.92
C ASN A 306 7.57 29.38 -8.20
N GLY A 307 7.04 28.17 -8.09
CA GLY A 307 6.80 27.24 -9.19
C GLY A 307 8.04 26.44 -9.61
N ALA A 308 9.19 26.62 -8.96
CA ALA A 308 10.37 25.79 -9.23
C ALA A 308 10.13 24.35 -8.80
N ARG A 309 10.79 23.40 -9.47
CA ARG A 309 10.60 21.96 -9.26
C ARG A 309 11.93 21.23 -9.16
N VAL A 310 12.03 20.32 -8.20
CA VAL A 310 13.18 19.43 -8.02
C VAL A 310 12.70 17.99 -8.01
N VAL A 311 13.42 17.11 -8.70
CA VAL A 311 13.13 15.67 -8.71
C VAL A 311 13.94 14.98 -7.63
N TYR A 312 13.27 14.43 -6.63
CA TYR A 312 13.85 13.54 -5.65
C TYR A 312 13.86 12.10 -6.17
N LYS A 313 15.05 11.49 -6.17
CA LYS A 313 15.23 10.08 -6.50
C LYS A 313 15.89 9.40 -5.29
N PRO A 314 15.21 8.47 -4.60
CA PRO A 314 15.73 7.80 -3.41
C PRO A 314 16.73 6.69 -3.78
N LYS A 315 17.84 7.09 -4.42
CA LYS A 315 18.93 6.22 -4.86
C LYS A 315 20.21 7.03 -5.04
N ASP A 316 21.32 6.33 -5.16
CA ASP A 316 22.62 6.93 -5.50
C ASP A 316 22.59 7.64 -6.87
N LEU A 317 22.94 8.93 -6.87
CA LEU A 317 22.99 9.79 -8.05
C LEU A 317 24.41 10.11 -8.54
N ARG A 318 25.43 9.41 -8.05
CA ARG A 318 26.83 9.60 -8.50
C ARG A 318 26.98 9.37 -10.01
N VAL A 319 26.25 8.39 -10.56
CA VAL A 319 26.24 8.13 -12.01
C VAL A 319 25.61 9.30 -12.78
N ASP A 320 24.48 9.83 -12.30
CA ASP A 320 23.83 11.00 -12.90
C ASP A 320 24.78 12.23 -12.87
N GLY A 321 25.50 12.44 -11.76
CA GLY A 321 26.51 13.50 -11.63
C GLY A 321 27.70 13.33 -12.57
N ALA A 322 28.22 12.10 -12.71
CA ALA A 322 29.29 11.79 -13.65
C ALA A 322 28.87 12.02 -15.11
N LEU A 323 27.63 11.68 -15.45
CA LEU A 323 27.04 11.95 -16.76
C LEU A 323 26.93 13.46 -17.02
N HIS A 324 26.47 14.24 -16.03
CA HIS A 324 26.41 15.70 -16.13
C HIS A 324 27.79 16.31 -16.42
N ALA A 325 28.82 15.87 -15.68
CA ALA A 325 30.19 16.33 -15.89
C ALA A 325 30.74 15.94 -17.28
N LEU A 326 30.44 14.73 -17.76
CA LEU A 326 30.80 14.28 -19.10
C LEU A 326 30.14 15.16 -20.18
N VAL A 327 28.84 15.39 -20.07
CA VAL A 327 28.10 16.26 -21.01
C VAL A 327 28.66 17.68 -21.01
N GLY A 328 29.03 18.23 -19.85
CA GLY A 328 29.70 19.52 -19.75
C GLY A 328 31.05 19.56 -20.48
N ARG A 329 31.85 18.48 -20.42
CA ARG A 329 33.10 18.37 -21.21
C ARG A 329 32.83 18.30 -22.69
N LEU A 330 31.84 17.49 -23.10
CA LEU A 330 31.47 17.35 -24.51
C LEU A 330 31.01 18.70 -25.09
N ASN A 331 30.13 19.43 -24.41
CA ASN A 331 29.65 20.73 -24.88
C ASN A 331 30.76 21.77 -25.03
N ARG A 332 31.82 21.72 -24.20
CA ARG A 332 33.00 22.60 -24.36
C ARG A 332 33.82 22.31 -25.61
N ALA A 333 33.71 21.09 -26.16
CA ALA A 333 34.34 20.73 -27.42
C ALA A 333 33.56 21.19 -28.67
N ALA A 334 32.53 22.05 -28.49
CA ALA A 334 31.68 22.59 -29.54
C ALA A 334 31.10 21.52 -30.51
N PRO A 335 30.39 20.50 -29.98
CA PRO A 335 29.72 19.51 -30.81
C PRO A 335 28.62 20.18 -31.65
N PRO A 336 28.21 19.56 -32.77
CA PRO A 336 27.18 20.11 -33.65
C PRO A 336 25.80 20.25 -32.96
N LEU A 337 25.62 19.65 -31.78
CA LEU A 337 24.43 19.79 -30.95
C LEU A 337 24.81 20.01 -29.48
N ALA A 338 24.21 21.01 -28.85
CA ALA A 338 24.32 21.20 -27.40
C ALA A 338 23.55 20.09 -26.66
N LEU A 339 24.30 19.20 -26.01
CA LEU A 339 23.74 18.11 -25.21
C LEU A 339 23.16 18.65 -23.90
N ARG A 340 22.04 18.09 -23.45
CA ARG A 340 21.39 18.46 -22.19
C ARG A 340 21.65 17.39 -21.15
N ALA A 341 22.10 17.81 -19.96
CA ALA A 341 22.17 16.97 -18.78
C ALA A 341 21.62 17.72 -17.57
N VAL A 342 20.91 17.00 -16.71
CA VAL A 342 20.30 17.54 -15.50
C VAL A 342 21.40 17.77 -14.46
N ARG A 343 21.34 18.91 -13.74
CA ARG A 343 22.20 19.14 -12.57
C ARG A 343 21.71 18.29 -11.42
N THR A 344 22.62 17.66 -10.69
CA THR A 344 22.28 16.76 -9.58
C THR A 344 23.07 17.11 -8.33
N ILE A 345 22.41 16.94 -7.18
CA ILE A 345 23.07 16.92 -5.88
C ILE A 345 23.10 15.45 -5.46
N GLY A 346 24.30 14.90 -5.29
CA GLY A 346 24.49 13.55 -4.80
C GLY A 346 24.71 13.54 -3.29
N ARG A 347 24.06 12.60 -2.61
CA ARG A 347 24.28 12.25 -1.19
C ARG A 347 24.48 10.75 -1.06
N GLU A 348 25.09 10.32 0.05
CA GLU A 348 25.16 8.91 0.41
C GLU A 348 23.84 8.48 1.05
N GLY A 349 23.13 7.57 0.37
CA GLY A 349 21.90 6.94 0.86
C GLY A 349 20.63 7.70 0.52
#